data_AF-A0A933H9Y8-F1
#
_entry.id   AF-A0A933H9Y8-F1
#
_cell.length_a   1.000
_cell.length_b   1.000
_cell.length_c   1.000
_cell.angle_alpha   90.00
_cell.angle_beta   90.00
_cell.angle_gamma   90.00
#
_symmetry.space_group_name_H-M   'P 1'
#
loop_
_entity.id
_entity.type
_entity.pdbx_description
1 polymer ?
#
loop_
_entity_poly.entity_id
_entity_poly.type
_entity_poly.pdbx_seq_one_letter_code
_entity_poly.pdbx_strand_id
1 'polypeptide(L)'
;MKREQGDKVIRRPIWQSLIFAGISSAFTLVFLTSCVRNGIDVIQVGPYFSPTNWKKIEFYTSKEQTKKSWGAVALLHGPRTESAHTKEISGQIKQARKIAAKIGADAVILIMEPVTYREGVSAEEDRSMVFLNGVAIKYAENVPQEMRGK
;
A
#
# COMPACT_ATOMS: atom_id res chain seq x y z
N MET A 1 -62.96 -13.20 -42.27
CA MET A 1 -63.95 -12.20 -41.86
C MET A 1 -63.28 -10.82 -41.97
N LYS A 2 -63.95 -9.90 -42.66
CA LYS A 2 -63.48 -8.58 -43.11
C LYS A 2 -63.83 -7.49 -42.07
N ARG A 3 -63.15 -6.33 -42.18
CA ARG A 3 -63.46 -4.97 -41.66
C ARG A 3 -62.96 -4.66 -40.24
N GLU A 4 -62.58 -3.44 -39.87
CA GLU A 4 -62.24 -2.19 -40.56
C GLU A 4 -61.59 -1.27 -39.51
N GLN A 5 -60.62 -0.49 -39.96
CA GLN A 5 -60.31 0.91 -39.62
C GLN A 5 -61.18 1.65 -38.59
N GLY A 6 -60.51 2.41 -37.73
CA GLY A 6 -61.09 3.47 -36.93
C GLY A 6 -60.04 4.36 -36.27
N ASP A 7 -59.40 5.23 -37.06
CA ASP A 7 -58.71 6.44 -36.58
C ASP A 7 -59.66 7.30 -35.73
N LYS A 8 -59.19 7.85 -34.60
CA LYS A 8 -59.48 9.25 -34.23
C LYS A 8 -58.68 9.79 -33.02
N VAL A 9 -57.81 10.75 -33.36
CA VAL A 9 -57.75 12.13 -32.83
C VAL A 9 -57.40 12.34 -31.34
N ILE A 10 -56.10 12.64 -31.15
CA ILE A 10 -55.50 13.77 -30.42
C ILE A 10 -56.42 14.51 -29.43
N ARG A 11 -56.07 14.45 -28.13
CA ARG A 11 -56.08 15.62 -27.22
C ARG A 11 -54.94 15.53 -26.21
N ARG A 12 -53.96 16.43 -26.33
CA ARG A 12 -53.00 16.75 -25.25
C ARG A 12 -53.71 17.63 -24.22
N PRO A 13 -53.50 17.43 -22.92
CA PRO A 13 -53.62 18.49 -21.93
C PRO A 13 -52.22 18.97 -21.54
N ILE A 14 -51.90 20.18 -22.00
CA ILE A 14 -50.83 21.01 -21.47
C ILE A 14 -51.31 21.50 -20.11
N TRP A 15 -50.65 21.08 -19.04
CA TRP A 15 -50.68 21.79 -17.75
C TRP A 15 -49.23 21.92 -17.27
N GLN A 16 -48.68 23.11 -17.50
CA GLN A 16 -47.57 23.67 -16.75
C GLN A 16 -47.97 23.83 -15.28
N SER A 17 -47.06 23.48 -14.36
CA SER A 17 -46.82 24.09 -13.04
C SER A 17 -45.71 23.24 -12.37
N LEU A 18 -44.42 23.57 -12.52
CA LEU A 18 -43.68 24.53 -11.69
C LEU A 18 -43.99 24.36 -10.19
N ILE A 19 -43.32 23.41 -9.53
CA ILE A 19 -43.19 23.37 -8.06
C ILE A 19 -41.74 22.99 -7.70
N PHE A 20 -41.03 24.04 -7.26
CA PHE A 20 -40.01 24.09 -6.21
C PHE A 20 -38.79 23.17 -6.28
N ALA A 21 -37.68 23.81 -6.68
CA ALA A 21 -36.38 23.57 -6.08
C ALA A 21 -36.47 23.60 -4.54
N GLY A 22 -35.81 22.65 -3.89
CA GLY A 22 -35.50 22.76 -2.46
C GLY A 22 -35.38 21.42 -1.77
N ILE A 23 -34.17 21.17 -1.22
CA ILE A 23 -33.86 20.19 -0.17
C ILE A 23 -33.74 18.76 -0.75
N SER A 24 -32.56 18.14 -0.89
CA SER A 24 -31.44 18.12 0.05
C SER A 24 -30.14 17.73 -0.67
N SER A 25 -29.37 18.71 -1.12
CA SER A 25 -27.98 18.54 -1.60
C SER A 25 -27.00 18.30 -0.44
N ALA A 26 -27.34 17.42 0.50
CA ALA A 26 -26.59 17.22 1.75
C ALA A 26 -26.28 15.74 2.06
N PHE A 27 -26.20 14.87 1.05
CA PHE A 27 -25.86 13.45 1.25
C PHE A 27 -24.72 12.95 0.34
N THR A 28 -23.81 13.84 -0.07
CA THR A 28 -22.66 13.47 -0.93
C THR A 28 -21.32 13.97 -0.37
N LEU A 29 -21.17 13.98 0.97
CA LEU A 29 -19.94 14.50 1.59
C LEU A 29 -19.50 13.76 2.87
N VAL A 30 -19.51 12.42 2.88
CA VAL A 30 -19.00 11.64 4.05
C VAL A 30 -17.95 10.56 3.73
N PHE A 31 -17.56 10.32 2.47
CA PHE A 31 -16.55 9.28 2.15
C PHE A 31 -15.15 9.80 1.79
N LEU A 32 -14.74 10.94 2.35
CA LEU A 32 -13.35 11.42 2.30
C LEU A 32 -12.68 11.36 3.68
N THR A 33 -12.93 10.29 4.46
CA THR A 33 -12.01 9.94 5.54
C THR A 33 -10.72 9.44 4.89
N SER A 34 -9.83 10.38 4.58
CA SER A 34 -8.45 10.10 4.17
C SER A 34 -7.85 9.09 5.13
N CYS A 35 -7.60 7.88 4.63
CA CYS A 35 -6.87 6.85 5.33
C CYS A 35 -5.48 7.40 5.65
N VAL A 36 -5.23 7.79 6.90
CA VAL A 36 -3.86 7.76 7.43
C VAL A 36 -3.44 6.29 7.34
N ARG A 37 -2.60 5.99 6.34
CA ARG A 37 -2.13 4.64 6.07
C ARG A 37 -1.02 4.34 7.09
N ASN A 38 -1.40 3.82 8.25
CA ASN A 38 -0.44 3.24 9.21
C ASN A 38 0.14 1.94 8.63
N GLY A 39 1.03 2.08 7.65
CA GLY A 39 1.62 0.97 6.91
C GLY A 39 3.08 1.26 6.59
N ILE A 40 3.74 0.25 6.03
CA ILE A 40 5.13 0.37 5.61
C ILE A 40 5.21 1.22 4.34
N ASP A 41 6.01 2.27 4.41
CA ASP A 41 6.40 3.09 3.27
C ASP A 41 7.40 2.34 2.40
N VAL A 42 7.30 2.55 1.09
CA VAL A 42 8.07 1.83 0.08
C VAL A 42 8.68 2.83 -0.89
N ILE A 43 10.00 2.89 -0.92
CA ILE A 43 10.75 3.70 -1.89
C ILE A 43 11.38 2.72 -2.89
N GLN A 44 10.88 2.70 -4.12
CA GLN A 44 11.43 1.85 -5.16
C GLN A 44 12.77 2.42 -5.66
N VAL A 45 13.79 1.58 -5.71
CA VAL A 45 15.16 1.95 -6.14
C VAL A 45 15.68 1.09 -7.30
N GLY A 46 14.92 0.08 -7.71
CA GLY A 46 15.24 -0.80 -8.83
C GLY A 46 14.00 -1.25 -9.60
N PRO A 47 14.16 -2.11 -10.63
CA PRO A 47 13.04 -2.59 -11.42
C PRO A 47 12.13 -3.52 -10.62
N TYR A 48 10.88 -3.65 -11.08
CA TYR A 48 9.99 -4.70 -10.61
C TYR A 48 10.28 -6.02 -11.30
N PHE A 49 10.22 -7.09 -10.53
CA PHE A 49 10.31 -8.46 -11.00
C PHE A 49 8.95 -9.14 -10.87
N SER A 50 8.84 -10.33 -11.45
CA SER A 50 7.63 -11.15 -11.29
C SER A 50 7.33 -11.39 -9.81
N PRO A 51 6.09 -11.11 -9.34
CA PRO A 51 5.72 -11.34 -7.95
C PRO A 51 5.94 -12.80 -7.54
N THR A 52 6.28 -13.01 -6.27
CA THR A 52 6.49 -14.35 -5.68
C THR A 52 5.64 -14.57 -4.44
N ASN A 53 5.69 -15.79 -3.88
CA ASN A 53 5.02 -16.10 -2.64
C ASN A 53 5.78 -15.49 -1.46
N TRP A 54 5.11 -14.70 -0.62
CA TRP A 54 5.72 -14.06 0.54
C TRP A 54 6.38 -15.05 1.53
N LYS A 55 5.93 -16.32 1.57
CA LYS A 55 6.55 -17.36 2.38
C LYS A 55 7.95 -17.74 1.89
N LYS A 56 8.25 -17.53 0.61
CA LYS A 56 9.56 -17.78 -0.02
C LYS A 56 10.53 -16.62 0.15
N ILE A 57 10.06 -15.44 0.56
CA ILE A 57 10.93 -14.28 0.83
C ILE A 57 11.75 -14.58 2.07
N GLU A 58 13.05 -14.71 1.89
CA GLU A 58 14.00 -14.86 2.99
C GLU A 58 14.01 -13.57 3.82
N PHE A 59 14.17 -13.72 5.14
CA PHE A 59 14.22 -12.60 6.07
C PHE A 59 15.56 -12.61 6.77
N TYR A 60 16.23 -11.48 6.72
CA TYR A 60 17.51 -11.23 7.34
C TYR A 60 17.42 -10.03 8.27
N THR A 61 18.29 -10.03 9.27
CA THR A 61 18.47 -8.94 10.24
C THR A 61 19.72 -8.12 9.96
N SER A 62 20.58 -8.59 9.05
CA SER A 62 21.80 -7.89 8.65
C SER A 62 22.23 -8.27 7.24
N LYS A 63 23.07 -7.44 6.63
CA LYS A 63 23.60 -7.67 5.28
C LYS A 63 24.47 -8.91 5.20
N GLU A 64 25.21 -9.22 6.26
CA GLU A 64 26.19 -10.31 6.34
C GLU A 64 25.51 -11.69 6.17
N GLN A 65 24.20 -11.78 6.43
CA GLN A 65 23.43 -13.01 6.30
C GLN A 65 23.12 -13.39 4.84
N THR A 66 23.18 -12.44 3.91
CA THR A 66 22.69 -12.64 2.53
C THR A 66 23.57 -13.55 1.67
N LYS A 67 24.86 -13.76 2.03
CA LYS A 67 25.89 -14.64 1.42
C LYS A 67 26.10 -14.61 -0.10
N LYS A 68 25.18 -14.05 -0.88
CA LYS A 68 25.14 -13.98 -2.35
C LYS A 68 25.23 -12.51 -2.77
N SER A 69 25.65 -12.27 -4.01
CA SER A 69 25.59 -10.92 -4.59
C SER A 69 24.15 -10.51 -4.86
N TRP A 70 23.78 -9.29 -4.49
CA TRP A 70 22.42 -8.78 -4.61
C TRP A 70 22.39 -7.28 -4.95
N GLY A 71 21.26 -6.84 -5.49
CA GLY A 71 20.92 -5.43 -5.70
C GLY A 71 19.65 -5.05 -4.94
N ALA A 72 19.59 -3.82 -4.43
CA ALA A 72 18.38 -3.28 -3.81
C ALA A 72 17.31 -3.01 -4.87
N VAL A 73 16.06 -3.38 -4.57
CA VAL A 73 14.91 -3.09 -5.44
C VAL A 73 13.92 -2.13 -4.79
N ALA A 74 13.86 -2.12 -3.46
CA ALA A 74 13.11 -1.12 -2.70
C ALA A 74 13.70 -0.94 -1.30
N LEU A 75 13.54 0.26 -0.75
CA LEU A 75 13.70 0.55 0.67
C LEU A 75 12.32 0.52 1.35
N LEU A 76 12.29 0.02 2.57
CA LEU A 76 11.10 -0.15 3.39
C LEU A 76 11.27 0.64 4.69
N HIS A 77 10.26 1.41 5.08
CA HIS A 77 10.23 2.15 6.34
C HIS A 77 8.90 1.90 7.04
N GLY A 78 8.94 1.26 8.21
CA GLY A 78 7.77 0.97 9.03
C GLY A 78 7.40 2.15 9.94
N PRO A 79 6.15 2.21 10.41
CA PRO A 79 5.74 3.23 11.36
C PRO A 79 6.45 3.06 12.72
N ARG A 80 6.55 4.16 13.46
CA ARG A 80 7.06 4.18 14.84
C ARG A 80 6.26 3.21 15.71
N THR A 81 6.95 2.34 16.43
CA THR A 81 6.35 1.38 17.36
C THR A 81 7.18 1.30 18.63
N GLU A 82 6.55 0.93 19.74
CA GLU A 82 7.29 0.59 20.95
C GLU A 82 8.05 -0.74 20.77
N SER A 83 9.30 -0.77 21.21
CA SER A 83 10.16 -1.96 21.15
C SER A 83 9.59 -3.15 21.94
N ALA A 84 8.83 -2.90 23.00
CA ALA A 84 8.15 -3.92 23.78
C ALA A 84 6.96 -4.57 23.05
N HIS A 85 6.40 -3.92 22.02
CA HIS A 85 5.25 -4.42 21.26
C HIS A 85 5.66 -5.45 20.19
N THR A 86 6.15 -6.61 20.65
CA THR A 86 6.64 -7.70 19.79
C THR A 86 5.61 -8.17 18.75
N LYS A 87 4.32 -8.17 19.10
CA LYS A 87 3.23 -8.52 18.18
C LYS A 87 3.11 -7.53 17.02
N GLU A 88 3.21 -6.24 17.30
CA GLU A 88 3.16 -5.19 16.29
C GLU A 88 4.36 -5.29 15.35
N ILE A 89 5.57 -5.43 15.91
CA ILE A 89 6.81 -5.64 15.16
C ILE A 89 6.70 -6.88 14.25
N SER A 90 6.20 -8.01 14.77
CA SER A 90 6.00 -9.22 13.97
C SER A 90 5.00 -9.00 12.82
N GLY A 91 3.99 -8.16 13.05
CA GLY A 91 3.03 -7.73 12.04
C GLY A 91 3.69 -6.92 10.94
N GLN A 92 4.54 -5.96 11.32
CA GLN A 92 5.32 -5.16 10.38
C GLN A 92 6.29 -6.03 9.56
N ILE A 93 7.04 -6.95 10.18
CA ILE A 93 7.93 -7.89 9.46
C ILE A 93 7.15 -8.71 8.43
N LYS A 94 5.97 -9.22 8.81
CA LYS A 94 5.11 -9.98 7.89
C LYS A 94 4.61 -9.11 6.73
N GLN A 95 4.25 -7.85 6.99
CA GLN A 95 3.85 -6.91 5.95
C GLN A 95 5.01 -6.58 5.00
N ALA A 96 6.20 -6.32 5.54
CA ALA A 96 7.41 -6.05 4.77
C ALA A 96 7.71 -7.19 3.77
N ARG A 97 7.65 -8.44 4.25
CA ARG A 97 7.82 -9.63 3.39
C ARG A 97 6.75 -9.72 2.31
N LYS A 98 5.49 -9.41 2.61
CA LYS A 98 4.41 -9.39 1.62
C LYS A 98 4.62 -8.31 0.55
N ILE A 99 5.08 -7.13 0.95
CA ILE A 99 5.39 -6.02 0.04
C ILE A 99 6.54 -6.42 -0.88
N ALA A 100 7.65 -6.90 -0.31
CA ALA A 100 8.80 -7.36 -1.08
C ALA A 100 8.43 -8.47 -2.08
N ALA A 101 7.55 -9.40 -1.68
CA ALA A 101 7.05 -10.44 -2.56
C ALA A 101 6.27 -9.89 -3.77
N LYS A 102 5.49 -8.82 -3.59
CA LYS A 102 4.75 -8.15 -4.68
C LYS A 102 5.69 -7.44 -5.67
N ILE A 103 6.84 -7.00 -5.18
CA ILE A 103 7.91 -6.33 -5.97
C ILE A 103 8.79 -7.37 -6.70
N GLY A 104 8.61 -8.66 -6.38
CA GLY A 104 9.40 -9.76 -6.94
C GLY A 104 10.82 -9.84 -6.35
N ALA A 105 11.03 -9.29 -5.16
CA ALA A 105 12.26 -9.49 -4.40
C ALA A 105 12.46 -10.96 -4.04
N ASP A 106 13.71 -11.34 -3.75
CA ASP A 106 14.05 -12.68 -3.28
C ASP A 106 14.15 -12.73 -1.75
N ALA A 107 14.59 -11.63 -1.14
CA ALA A 107 14.75 -11.51 0.30
C ALA A 107 14.49 -10.07 0.78
N VAL A 108 14.39 -9.93 2.11
CA VAL A 108 14.39 -8.65 2.81
C VAL A 108 15.42 -8.66 3.92
N ILE A 109 16.16 -7.57 4.07
CA ILE A 109 16.94 -7.29 5.28
C ILE A 109 16.15 -6.25 6.06
N LEU A 110 15.74 -6.54 7.29
CA LEU A 110 15.05 -5.57 8.15
C LEU A 110 15.82 -5.35 9.46
N ILE A 111 15.92 -4.10 9.88
CA ILE A 111 16.66 -3.64 11.05
C ILE A 111 15.71 -2.80 11.90
N MET A 112 15.74 -3.01 13.21
CA MET A 112 15.06 -2.15 14.17
C MET A 112 16.00 -0.99 14.52
N GLU A 113 15.60 0.23 14.17
CA GLU A 113 16.38 1.42 14.47
C GLU A 113 15.71 2.23 15.58
N PRO A 114 16.41 2.58 16.67
CA PRO A 114 15.86 3.41 17.72
C PRO A 114 15.53 4.80 17.20
N VAL A 115 14.44 5.38 17.68
CA VAL A 115 14.13 6.79 17.40
C VAL A 115 15.23 7.63 18.06
N THR A 116 16.00 8.35 17.25
CA THR A 116 16.99 9.28 17.79
C THR A 116 16.25 10.50 18.35
N TYR A 117 16.58 10.86 19.60
CA TYR A 117 16.01 11.97 20.36
C TYR A 117 15.79 13.21 19.48
N ARG A 118 14.56 13.74 19.49
CA ARG A 118 14.24 15.06 18.92
C ARG A 118 14.07 16.09 20.02
N GLU A 119 14.68 17.25 19.86
CA GLU A 119 14.47 18.38 20.76
C GLU A 119 12.97 18.68 20.90
N GLY A 120 12.49 18.77 22.14
CA GLY A 120 11.08 19.03 22.45
C GLY A 120 10.19 17.79 22.70
N VAL A 121 10.72 16.57 22.60
CA VAL A 121 10.03 15.33 23.00
C VAL A 121 10.63 14.79 24.30
N SER A 122 9.81 14.21 25.18
CA SER A 122 10.31 13.61 26.42
C SER A 122 11.34 12.52 26.09
N ALA A 123 12.53 12.61 26.67
CA ALA A 123 13.61 11.66 26.43
C ALA A 123 13.23 10.21 26.85
N GLU A 124 12.24 10.03 27.72
CA GLU A 124 11.75 8.70 28.11
C GLU A 124 10.84 8.06 27.06
N GLU A 125 10.01 8.85 26.36
CA GLU A 125 9.09 8.34 25.32
C GLU A 125 9.82 7.98 24.01
N ASP A 126 10.95 8.62 23.72
CA ASP A 126 11.74 8.32 22.51
C ASP A 126 12.66 7.08 22.69
N ARG A 127 13.13 6.80 23.91
CA ARG A 127 14.10 5.71 24.17
C ARG A 127 13.52 4.30 23.98
N SER A 128 12.21 4.12 24.15
CA SER A 128 11.55 2.83 23.97
C SER A 128 11.03 2.61 22.54
N MET A 129 11.09 3.64 21.70
CA MET A 129 10.47 3.66 20.39
C MET A 129 11.48 3.32 19.29
N VAL A 130 11.00 2.63 18.28
CA VAL A 130 11.81 2.08 17.19
C VAL A 130 11.05 2.17 15.86
N PHE A 131 11.82 2.23 14.77
CA PHE A 131 11.34 2.06 13.40
C PHE A 131 11.81 0.71 12.85
N LEU A 132 10.98 0.04 12.06
CA LEU A 132 11.40 -1.11 11.27
C LEU A 132 11.87 -0.62 9.89
N ASN A 133 13.17 -0.53 9.70
CA ASN A 133 13.77 -0.16 8.42
C ASN A 133 14.19 -1.41 7.65
N GLY A 134 14.27 -1.31 6.34
CA GLY A 134 14.76 -2.44 5.58
C GLY A 134 14.98 -2.19 4.10
N VAL A 135 15.55 -3.20 3.47
CA VAL A 135 15.78 -3.24 2.03
C VAL A 135 15.24 -4.55 1.48
N ALA A 136 14.40 -4.45 0.45
CA ALA A 136 14.03 -5.56 -0.40
C ALA A 136 15.12 -5.75 -1.45
N ILE A 137 15.61 -6.98 -1.59
CA ILE A 137 16.75 -7.29 -2.45
C ILE A 137 16.40 -8.33 -3.50
N LYS A 138 17.07 -8.24 -4.65
CA LYS A 138 17.08 -9.27 -5.69
C LYS A 138 18.48 -9.84 -5.82
N TYR A 139 18.60 -11.17 -5.85
CA TYR A 139 19.90 -11.79 -6.08
C TYR A 139 20.30 -11.65 -7.54
N ALA A 140 21.58 -11.34 -7.77
CA ALA A 140 22.12 -11.12 -9.11
C ALA A 140 21.90 -12.33 -10.03
N GLU A 141 21.99 -13.55 -9.48
CA GLU A 141 21.74 -14.80 -10.21
C GLU A 141 20.30 -14.95 -10.73
N ASN A 142 19.34 -14.28 -10.08
CA ASN A 142 17.91 -14.32 -10.41
C ASN A 142 17.46 -13.13 -11.27
N VAL A 143 18.38 -12.23 -11.65
CA VAL A 143 18.08 -11.15 -12.60
C VAL A 143 18.10 -11.73 -14.02
N PRO A 144 17.05 -11.53 -14.84
CA PRO A 144 17.02 -11.98 -16.24
C PRO A 144 18.25 -11.48 -17.02
N GLN A 145 18.77 -12.31 -17.94
CA GLN A 145 19.98 -11.97 -18.70
C GLN A 145 19.84 -10.68 -19.50
N GLU A 146 18.64 -10.41 -20.03
CA GLU A 146 18.30 -9.18 -20.76
C GLU A 146 18.46 -7.88 -19.95
N MET A 147 18.45 -7.97 -18.61
CA MET A 147 18.62 -6.83 -17.70
C MET A 147 20.03 -6.71 -17.13
N ARG A 148 20.90 -7.69 -17.38
CA ARG A 148 22.32 -7.61 -17.00
C ARG A 148 23.02 -6.83 -18.11
N GLY A 149 23.33 -5.55 -17.86
CA GLY A 149 24.10 -4.74 -18.79
C GLY A 149 25.33 -5.51 -19.28
N LYS A 150 25.58 -5.46 -20.60
CA LYS A 150 26.69 -6.14 -21.26
C LYS A 150 28.04 -5.81 -20.62
#